data_AF-A0A7C3WGM4-F1
#
_entry.id   AF-A0A7C3WGM4-F1
#
_cell.length_a   1.000
_cell.length_b   1.000
_cell.length_c   1.000
_cell.angle_alpha   90.00
_cell.angle_beta   90.00
_cell.angle_gamma   90.00
#
_symmetry.space_group_name_H-M   'P 1'
#
loop_
_entity.id
_entity.type
_entity.pdbx_description
1 polymer ?
#
loop_
_entity_poly.entity_id
_entity_poly.type
_entity_poly.pdbx_seq_one_letter_code
_entity_poly.pdbx_strand_id
1 'polypeptide(L)'
;FFGGGATVVSVRDALFRLGTRRVVQLVIASGVAPVAQAPVEGYQLGGGDLLRHSVAVGVAAELTARELGLTAPDHVFTAGLLCNLGKIVLGDFLGGMPDDVFQLAEREGLSFQQAERRLLGIDHAELGALLLEHWDVPGPITHCVRWHLDPSQAPGQGENPDQNPDLALDLVHCGHVLATMAGIGQGADGLGYTVCRECLTRLGLTQESMADIMASLVDAIEEIEEILGQIRQ
;
A
#
# COMPACT_ATOMS: atom_id res chain seq x y z
N PHE A 1 -38.41 20.62 -18.48
CA PHE A 1 -38.57 19.30 -17.86
C PHE A 1 -37.43 18.42 -18.34
N PHE A 2 -36.36 18.31 -17.54
CA PHE A 2 -35.25 17.39 -17.81
C PHE A 2 -35.56 16.03 -17.18
N GLY A 3 -35.39 14.95 -17.94
CA GLY A 3 -35.48 13.57 -17.44
C GLY A 3 -34.19 12.84 -17.79
N GLY A 4 -33.15 13.03 -16.98
CA GLY A 4 -31.87 12.35 -17.11
C GLY A 4 -31.98 10.91 -16.63
N GLY A 5 -31.78 9.97 -17.56
CA GLY A 5 -31.50 8.57 -17.25
C GLY A 5 -30.02 8.40 -16.93
N ALA A 6 -29.58 8.85 -15.77
CA ALA A 6 -28.34 8.37 -15.19
C ALA A 6 -28.68 7.12 -14.38
N THR A 7 -28.31 5.94 -14.88
CA THR A 7 -28.27 4.73 -14.07
C THR A 7 -27.30 4.97 -12.92
N VAL A 8 -27.84 5.28 -11.74
CA VAL A 8 -27.11 5.27 -10.48
C VAL A 8 -26.70 3.82 -10.22
N VAL A 9 -25.56 3.42 -10.77
CA VAL A 9 -24.89 2.17 -10.40
C VAL A 9 -24.41 2.40 -8.97
N SER A 10 -25.10 1.79 -8.01
CA SER A 10 -24.77 1.95 -6.60
C SER A 10 -23.35 1.44 -6.31
N VAL A 11 -22.63 2.10 -5.39
CA VAL A 11 -21.30 1.66 -4.92
C VAL A 11 -21.36 0.22 -4.37
N ARG A 12 -22.50 -0.13 -3.76
CA ARG A 12 -22.84 -1.50 -3.39
C ARG A 12 -22.76 -2.47 -4.59
N ASP A 13 -23.32 -2.13 -5.75
CA ASP A 13 -23.17 -2.95 -6.96
C ASP A 13 -21.75 -2.97 -7.53
N ALA A 14 -20.94 -1.92 -7.31
CA ALA A 14 -19.52 -1.94 -7.66
C ALA A 14 -18.72 -2.89 -6.74
N LEU A 15 -18.99 -2.88 -5.44
CA LEU A 15 -18.49 -3.83 -4.44
C LEU A 15 -18.98 -5.27 -4.70
N PHE A 16 -20.20 -5.43 -5.23
CA PHE A 16 -20.74 -6.75 -5.58
C PHE A 16 -20.20 -7.29 -6.93
N ARG A 17 -19.92 -6.42 -7.91
CA ARG A 17 -19.30 -6.79 -9.20
C ARG A 17 -17.78 -7.02 -9.10
N LEU A 18 -17.16 -6.63 -7.99
CA LEU A 18 -15.83 -7.07 -7.51
C LEU A 18 -15.83 -8.49 -6.88
N GLY A 19 -16.88 -9.29 -7.16
CA GLY A 19 -16.90 -10.78 -7.21
C GLY A 19 -16.29 -11.61 -6.06
N THR A 20 -14.98 -11.55 -5.85
CA THR A 20 -14.16 -12.51 -5.09
C THR A 20 -13.14 -11.86 -4.14
N ARG A 21 -13.08 -10.51 -4.08
CA ARG A 21 -12.32 -9.71 -3.08
C ARG A 21 -12.73 -10.01 -1.62
N ARG A 22 -13.94 -10.56 -1.45
CA ARG A 22 -14.59 -10.95 -0.17
C ARG A 22 -13.87 -12.06 0.61
N VAL A 23 -12.99 -12.84 -0.03
CA VAL A 23 -12.20 -13.89 0.65
C VAL A 23 -10.88 -13.33 1.19
N VAL A 24 -10.27 -12.37 0.47
CA VAL A 24 -9.04 -11.71 0.92
C VAL A 24 -9.32 -10.77 2.11
N GLN A 25 -10.50 -10.15 2.17
CA GLN A 25 -11.06 -9.44 3.35
C GLN A 25 -11.23 -10.33 4.61
N LEU A 26 -11.48 -11.63 4.43
CA LEU A 26 -11.66 -12.58 5.54
C LEU A 26 -10.33 -13.12 6.08
N VAL A 27 -9.29 -13.18 5.24
CA VAL A 27 -7.94 -13.64 5.61
C VAL A 27 -7.10 -12.53 6.25
N ILE A 28 -7.30 -11.26 5.85
CA ILE A 28 -6.87 -10.08 6.64
C ILE A 28 -7.33 -10.21 8.10
N ALA A 29 -8.58 -10.63 8.31
CA ALA A 29 -9.29 -10.63 9.58
C ALA A 29 -8.92 -11.76 10.56
N SER A 30 -8.19 -12.82 10.15
CA SER A 30 -7.99 -14.01 11.01
C SER A 30 -6.59 -14.20 11.60
N GLY A 31 -5.55 -13.54 11.07
CA GLY A 31 -4.16 -13.70 11.57
C GLY A 31 -3.35 -12.40 11.65
N VAL A 32 -3.49 -11.49 10.68
CA VAL A 32 -2.76 -10.21 10.64
C VAL A 32 -3.51 -9.11 11.38
N ALA A 33 -4.84 -9.07 11.30
CA ALA A 33 -5.64 -8.04 11.96
C ALA A 33 -5.38 -7.89 13.48
N PRO A 34 -5.23 -8.96 14.28
CA PRO A 34 -4.93 -8.79 15.71
C PRO A 34 -3.55 -8.14 15.96
N VAL A 35 -2.57 -8.44 15.11
CA VAL A 35 -1.18 -7.96 15.27
C VAL A 35 -1.00 -6.57 14.69
N ALA A 36 -1.65 -6.26 13.55
CA ALA A 36 -1.64 -4.93 12.92
C ALA A 36 -2.63 -3.94 13.56
N GLN A 37 -3.47 -4.39 14.49
CA GLN A 37 -4.29 -3.52 15.34
C GLN A 37 -3.55 -3.00 16.57
N ALA A 38 -2.42 -3.61 16.93
CA ALA A 38 -1.56 -3.08 17.96
C ALA A 38 -0.90 -1.78 17.45
N PRO A 39 -0.63 -0.80 18.34
CA PRO A 39 0.21 0.33 17.99
C PRO A 39 1.61 -0.16 17.63
N VAL A 40 2.26 0.55 16.72
CA VAL A 40 3.66 0.29 16.34
C VAL A 40 4.46 1.53 16.73
N GLU A 41 4.91 1.55 17.99
CA GLU A 41 5.50 2.74 18.63
C GLU A 41 6.74 3.26 17.90
N GLY A 42 7.60 2.36 17.40
CA GLY A 42 8.79 2.73 16.62
C GLY A 42 8.50 3.47 15.30
N TYR A 43 7.26 3.41 14.81
CA TYR A 43 6.77 4.17 13.67
C TYR A 43 5.76 5.25 14.06
N GLN A 44 5.52 5.46 15.36
CA GLN A 44 4.49 6.36 15.88
C GLN A 44 3.08 6.07 15.32
N LEU A 45 2.79 4.80 15.01
CA LEU A 45 1.49 4.35 14.51
C LEU A 45 0.57 4.00 15.68
N GLY A 46 -0.62 4.58 15.70
CA GLY A 46 -1.69 4.21 16.61
C GLY A 46 -2.29 2.84 16.27
N GLY A 47 -3.13 2.34 17.18
CA GLY A 47 -3.77 1.05 17.01
C GLY A 47 -4.65 1.02 15.75
N GLY A 48 -4.29 0.17 14.79
CA GLY A 48 -5.01 0.00 13.53
C GLY A 48 -4.56 0.90 12.38
N ASP A 49 -3.69 1.89 12.61
CA ASP A 49 -3.20 2.79 11.55
C ASP A 49 -2.44 2.03 10.47
N LEU A 50 -1.58 1.08 10.88
CA LEU A 50 -0.84 0.22 9.95
C LEU A 50 -1.77 -0.58 9.03
N LEU A 51 -2.83 -1.15 9.62
CA LEU A 51 -3.83 -1.91 8.87
C LEU A 51 -4.60 -1.00 7.92
N ARG A 52 -5.02 0.18 8.40
CA ARG A 52 -5.74 1.18 7.61
C ARG A 52 -4.92 1.60 6.39
N HIS A 53 -3.65 1.92 6.58
CA HIS A 53 -2.75 2.29 5.49
C HIS A 53 -2.58 1.14 4.50
N SER A 54 -2.32 -0.08 4.99
CA SER A 54 -2.10 -1.24 4.11
C SER A 54 -3.34 -1.62 3.28
N VAL A 55 -4.54 -1.53 3.88
CA VAL A 55 -5.80 -1.68 3.14
C VAL A 55 -5.92 -0.57 2.09
N ALA A 56 -5.60 0.67 2.43
CA ALA A 56 -5.62 1.79 1.49
C ALA A 56 -4.66 1.59 0.31
N VAL A 57 -3.45 1.07 0.53
CA VAL A 57 -2.51 0.72 -0.56
C VAL A 57 -3.16 -0.28 -1.52
N GLY A 58 -3.71 -1.38 -1.00
CA GLY A 58 -4.37 -2.40 -1.84
C GLY A 58 -5.58 -1.85 -2.60
N VAL A 59 -6.42 -1.03 -1.94
CA VAL A 59 -7.58 -0.39 -2.57
C VAL A 59 -7.15 0.59 -3.65
N ALA A 60 -6.18 1.45 -3.35
CA ALA A 60 -5.67 2.44 -4.29
C ALA A 60 -5.09 1.78 -5.54
N ALA A 61 -4.33 0.69 -5.38
CA ALA A 61 -3.76 -0.04 -6.51
C ALA A 61 -4.85 -0.61 -7.45
N GLU A 62 -5.94 -1.16 -6.91
CA GLU A 62 -7.08 -1.62 -7.73
C GLU A 62 -7.84 -0.46 -8.39
N LEU A 63 -8.04 0.65 -7.66
CA LEU A 63 -8.68 1.85 -8.19
C LEU A 63 -7.86 2.45 -9.34
N THR A 64 -6.53 2.50 -9.19
CA THR A 64 -5.61 2.93 -10.25
C THR A 64 -5.79 2.08 -11.50
N ALA A 65 -5.78 0.75 -11.38
CA ALA A 65 -5.99 -0.11 -12.55
C ALA A 65 -7.34 0.14 -13.20
N ARG A 66 -8.40 0.28 -12.41
CA ARG A 66 -9.76 0.56 -12.90
C ARG A 66 -9.85 1.89 -13.64
N GLU A 67 -9.30 2.95 -13.07
CA GLU A 67 -9.33 4.30 -13.66
C GLU A 67 -8.61 4.33 -15.01
N LEU A 68 -7.50 3.59 -15.11
CA LEU A 68 -6.71 3.47 -16.34
C LEU A 68 -7.28 2.45 -17.34
N GLY A 69 -8.40 1.78 -17.02
CA GLY A 69 -8.98 0.73 -17.87
C GLY A 69 -8.09 -0.52 -18.00
N LEU A 70 -7.19 -0.74 -17.04
CA LEU A 70 -6.27 -1.87 -16.99
C LEU A 70 -6.91 -3.05 -16.23
N THR A 71 -6.50 -4.26 -16.59
CA THR A 71 -6.83 -5.46 -15.80
C THR A 71 -5.73 -5.69 -14.77
N ALA A 72 -6.01 -5.37 -13.50
CA ALA A 72 -5.08 -5.63 -12.41
C ALA A 72 -4.83 -7.14 -12.27
N PRO A 73 -3.57 -7.58 -12.11
CA PRO A 73 -3.28 -8.94 -11.67
C PRO A 73 -3.95 -9.25 -10.33
N ASP A 74 -4.45 -10.48 -10.16
CA ASP A 74 -5.26 -10.90 -8.99
C ASP A 74 -4.57 -10.71 -7.62
N HIS A 75 -3.24 -10.60 -7.61
CA HIS A 75 -2.45 -10.49 -6.40
C HIS A 75 -2.14 -9.04 -5.97
N VAL A 76 -2.51 -8.02 -6.76
CA VAL A 76 -2.19 -6.61 -6.49
C VAL A 76 -2.73 -6.14 -5.15
N PHE A 77 -4.00 -6.43 -4.85
CA PHE A 77 -4.60 -6.05 -3.57
C PHE A 77 -3.90 -6.73 -2.39
N THR A 78 -3.61 -8.03 -2.51
CA THR A 78 -2.90 -8.78 -1.46
C THR A 78 -1.48 -8.27 -1.25
N ALA A 79 -0.77 -7.90 -2.32
CA ALA A 79 0.55 -7.30 -2.20
C ALA A 79 0.50 -5.94 -1.49
N GLY A 80 -0.43 -5.05 -1.87
CA GLY A 80 -0.61 -3.76 -1.19
C GLY A 80 -0.99 -3.90 0.28
N LEU A 81 -1.83 -4.89 0.60
CA LEU A 81 -2.20 -5.21 1.98
C LEU A 81 -1.02 -5.68 2.84
N LEU A 82 -0.06 -6.42 2.25
CA LEU A 82 1.02 -7.04 3.00
C LEU A 82 2.31 -6.20 2.98
N CYS A 83 2.37 -5.13 2.19
CA CYS A 83 3.62 -4.42 1.93
C CYS A 83 4.24 -3.74 3.17
N ASN A 84 3.43 -3.42 4.18
CA ASN A 84 3.89 -2.81 5.42
C ASN A 84 4.09 -3.81 6.58
N LEU A 85 3.99 -5.11 6.34
CA LEU A 85 4.09 -6.13 7.40
C LEU A 85 5.42 -6.05 8.17
N GLY A 86 6.52 -5.71 7.49
CA GLY A 86 7.82 -5.57 8.13
C GLY A 86 7.87 -4.49 9.22
N LYS A 87 6.98 -3.48 9.17
CA LYS A 87 6.91 -2.43 10.20
C LYS A 87 6.50 -2.97 11.56
N ILE A 88 5.70 -4.04 11.60
CA ILE A 88 5.33 -4.72 12.86
C ILE A 88 6.59 -5.19 13.58
N VAL A 89 7.50 -5.82 12.84
CA VAL A 89 8.73 -6.37 13.42
C VAL A 89 9.76 -5.28 13.67
N LEU A 90 9.97 -4.37 12.71
CA LEU A 90 10.93 -3.28 12.87
C LEU A 90 10.54 -2.28 13.96
N GLY A 91 9.24 -2.10 14.22
CA GLY A 91 8.75 -1.17 15.23
C GLY A 91 9.31 -1.43 16.62
N ASP A 92 9.45 -2.70 16.99
CA ASP A 92 10.03 -3.11 18.28
C ASP A 92 11.52 -2.73 18.38
N PHE A 93 12.27 -2.85 17.28
CA PHE A 93 13.68 -2.48 17.24
C PHE A 93 13.86 -0.96 17.27
N LEU A 94 13.03 -0.23 16.52
CA LEU A 94 13.09 1.22 16.44
C LEU A 94 12.69 1.91 17.75
N GLY A 95 11.68 1.39 18.46
CA GLY A 95 11.28 1.92 19.77
C GLY A 95 12.39 1.85 20.83
N GLY A 96 13.38 0.96 20.65
CA GLY A 96 14.53 0.81 21.53
C GLY A 96 15.78 1.61 21.11
N MET A 97 15.76 2.29 19.96
CA MET A 97 16.94 2.99 19.45
C MET A 97 17.11 4.41 20.04
N PRO A 98 18.35 4.84 20.28
CA PRO A 98 18.63 6.19 20.78
C PRO A 98 18.43 7.29 19.71
N ASP A 99 18.58 6.92 18.43
CA ASP A 99 18.36 7.79 17.28
C ASP A 99 17.02 7.44 16.63
N ASP A 100 16.15 8.44 16.47
CA ASP A 100 14.90 8.32 15.75
C ASP A 100 15.17 8.26 14.23
N VAL A 101 14.62 7.25 13.55
CA VAL A 101 14.75 7.06 12.09
C VAL A 101 14.35 8.33 11.33
N PHE A 102 13.29 8.99 11.78
CA PHE A 102 12.83 10.23 11.17
C PHE A 102 13.87 11.35 11.30
N GLN A 103 14.44 11.52 12.49
CA GLN A 103 15.48 12.54 12.72
C GLN A 103 16.75 12.25 11.92
N LEU A 104 17.12 10.98 11.76
CA LEU A 104 18.23 10.59 10.89
C LEU A 104 17.91 10.93 9.42
N ALA A 105 16.71 10.59 8.95
CA ALA A 105 16.27 10.86 7.59
C ALA A 105 16.32 12.37 7.28
N GLU A 106 15.79 13.22 8.17
CA GLU A 106 15.88 14.67 8.03
C GLU A 106 17.31 15.20 8.06
N ARG A 107 18.12 14.73 9.03
CA ARG A 107 19.51 15.19 9.22
C ARG A 107 20.40 14.86 8.03
N GLU A 108 20.23 13.69 7.42
CA GLU A 108 21.08 13.20 6.33
C GLU A 108 20.43 13.38 4.94
N GLY A 109 19.20 13.88 4.87
CA GLY A 109 18.47 14.06 3.61
C GLY A 109 18.14 12.74 2.92
N LEU A 110 17.88 11.69 3.70
CA LEU A 110 17.58 10.34 3.24
C LEU A 110 16.06 10.14 3.12
N SER A 111 15.63 9.22 2.25
CA SER A 111 14.28 8.67 2.37
C SER A 111 14.15 7.86 3.66
N PHE A 112 12.92 7.65 4.13
CA PHE A 112 12.66 6.85 5.33
C PHE A 112 13.22 5.42 5.17
N GLN A 113 13.02 4.81 4.00
CA GLN A 113 13.61 3.51 3.64
C GLN A 113 15.14 3.51 3.75
N GLN A 114 15.80 4.56 3.25
CA GLN A 114 17.26 4.69 3.33
C GLN A 114 17.74 4.85 4.78
N ALA A 115 16.99 5.59 5.61
CA ALA A 115 17.28 5.73 7.03
C ALA A 115 17.12 4.41 7.80
N GLU A 116 16.08 3.61 7.50
CA GLU A 116 15.93 2.26 8.05
C GLU A 116 17.14 1.39 7.71
N ARG A 117 17.52 1.32 6.43
CA ARG A 117 18.71 0.58 5.99
C ARG A 117 19.98 1.07 6.68
N ARG A 118 20.09 2.38 6.90
CA ARG A 118 21.26 2.99 7.54
C ARG A 118 21.40 2.59 9.02
N LEU A 119 20.29 2.50 9.74
CA LEU A 119 20.27 2.17 11.17
C LEU A 119 20.27 0.66 11.45
N LEU A 120 19.49 -0.09 10.68
CA LEU A 120 19.17 -1.49 10.94
C LEU A 120 19.86 -2.45 9.97
N GLY A 121 20.41 -1.94 8.86
CA GLY A 121 20.96 -2.75 7.78
C GLY A 121 19.91 -3.37 6.85
N ILE A 122 18.62 -3.11 7.11
CA ILE A 122 17.46 -3.61 6.36
C ILE A 122 16.30 -2.59 6.46
N ASP A 123 15.42 -2.55 5.46
CA ASP A 123 14.18 -1.78 5.52
C ASP A 123 12.94 -2.66 5.75
N HIS A 124 11.79 -2.04 6.02
CA HIS A 124 10.56 -2.79 6.31
C HIS A 124 10.01 -3.55 5.10
N ALA A 125 10.25 -3.08 3.87
CA ALA A 125 9.80 -3.74 2.65
C ALA A 125 10.58 -5.04 2.41
N GLU A 126 11.89 -4.99 2.58
CA GLU A 126 12.79 -6.13 2.51
C GLU A 126 12.49 -7.15 3.62
N LEU A 127 12.34 -6.70 4.86
CA LEU A 127 11.99 -7.59 5.96
C LEU A 127 10.61 -8.23 5.76
N GLY A 128 9.63 -7.44 5.33
CA GLY A 128 8.29 -7.93 5.00
C GLY A 128 8.33 -9.03 3.95
N ALA A 129 9.10 -8.84 2.87
CA ALA A 129 9.26 -9.85 1.84
C ALA A 129 9.92 -11.14 2.37
N LEU A 130 10.97 -11.02 3.18
CA LEU A 130 11.64 -12.19 3.80
C LEU A 130 10.69 -12.98 4.72
N LEU A 131 9.84 -12.29 5.48
CA LEU A 131 8.83 -12.95 6.32
C LEU A 131 7.80 -13.71 5.47
N LEU A 132 7.32 -13.09 4.39
CA LEU A 132 6.35 -13.71 3.49
C LEU A 132 6.96 -14.90 2.75
N GLU A 133 8.22 -14.81 2.32
CA GLU A 133 8.98 -15.92 1.74
C GLU A 133 9.12 -17.08 2.74
N HIS A 134 9.38 -16.78 4.02
CA HIS A 134 9.43 -17.78 5.09
C HIS A 134 8.07 -18.47 5.34
N TRP A 135 6.96 -17.79 5.02
CA TRP A 135 5.61 -18.34 5.10
C TRP A 135 5.11 -18.97 3.79
N ASP A 136 6.01 -19.21 2.84
CA ASP A 136 5.69 -19.79 1.53
C ASP A 136 4.64 -18.98 0.72
N VAL A 137 4.59 -17.66 0.93
CA VAL A 137 3.72 -16.77 0.16
C VAL A 137 4.22 -16.68 -1.29
N PRO A 138 3.33 -16.68 -2.30
CA PRO A 138 3.73 -16.69 -3.71
C PRO A 138 4.68 -15.57 -4.11
N GLY A 139 5.70 -15.92 -4.91
CA GLY A 139 6.75 -15.02 -5.41
C GLY A 139 6.27 -13.68 -6.01
N PRO A 140 5.17 -13.63 -6.80
CA PRO A 140 4.66 -12.34 -7.30
C PRO A 140 4.27 -11.36 -6.19
N ILE A 141 3.68 -11.86 -5.08
CA ILE A 141 3.32 -11.02 -3.93
C ILE A 141 4.59 -10.54 -3.22
N THR A 142 5.52 -11.46 -2.93
CA THR A 142 6.77 -11.12 -2.23
C THR A 142 7.64 -10.17 -3.05
N HIS A 143 7.62 -10.28 -4.38
CA HIS A 143 8.28 -9.37 -5.30
C HIS A 143 7.74 -7.94 -5.16
N CYS A 144 6.42 -7.77 -5.26
CA CYS A 144 5.80 -6.45 -5.06
C CYS A 144 6.12 -5.89 -3.67
N VAL A 145 5.99 -6.69 -2.61
CA VAL A 145 6.31 -6.26 -1.24
C VAL A 145 7.77 -5.83 -1.11
N ARG A 146 8.72 -6.53 -1.72
CA ARG A 146 10.14 -6.20 -1.62
C ARG A 146 10.49 -4.88 -2.32
N TRP A 147 9.88 -4.61 -3.48
CA TRP A 147 10.33 -3.55 -4.37
C TRP A 147 9.38 -2.35 -4.48
N HIS A 148 8.22 -2.35 -3.80
CA HIS A 148 7.23 -1.28 -3.93
C HIS A 148 7.73 0.12 -3.55
N LEU A 149 8.77 0.25 -2.71
CA LEU A 149 9.34 1.55 -2.34
C LEU A 149 10.34 2.08 -3.39
N ASP A 150 10.99 1.17 -4.13
CA ASP A 150 11.92 1.51 -5.21
C ASP A 150 11.82 0.49 -6.36
N PRO A 151 10.75 0.59 -7.19
CA PRO A 151 10.54 -0.33 -8.30
C PRO A 151 11.67 -0.34 -9.34
N SER A 152 12.46 0.73 -9.40
CA SER A 152 13.56 0.87 -10.36
C SER A 152 14.69 -0.14 -10.12
N GLN A 153 14.81 -0.63 -8.88
CA GLN A 153 15.82 -1.60 -8.46
C GLN A 153 15.34 -3.05 -8.60
N ALA A 154 14.08 -3.28 -8.99
CA ALA A 154 13.54 -4.62 -9.10
C ALA A 154 14.22 -5.40 -10.26
N PRO A 155 14.62 -6.67 -10.04
CA PRO A 155 15.19 -7.51 -11.09
C PRO A 155 14.29 -7.58 -12.32
N GLY A 156 14.86 -7.37 -13.52
CA GLY A 156 14.14 -7.37 -14.79
C GLY A 156 13.62 -6.00 -15.25
N GLN A 157 13.63 -4.96 -14.41
CA GLN A 157 13.24 -3.60 -14.80
C GLN A 157 14.39 -2.79 -15.46
N GLY A 158 15.65 -3.21 -15.28
CA GLY A 158 16.84 -2.45 -15.71
C GLY A 158 17.42 -2.80 -17.09
N GLU A 159 17.02 -3.91 -17.70
CA GLU A 159 17.57 -4.34 -19.00
C GLU A 159 16.81 -3.75 -20.19
N ASN A 160 15.49 -3.52 -20.05
CA ASN A 160 14.65 -2.78 -20.99
C ASN A 160 13.26 -2.46 -20.37
N PRO A 161 13.08 -1.30 -19.70
CA PRO A 161 11.85 -0.95 -18.99
C PRO A 161 10.59 -0.97 -19.88
N ASP A 162 10.78 -0.71 -21.18
CA ASP A 162 9.70 -0.66 -22.18
C ASP A 162 9.25 -2.05 -22.67
N GLN A 163 10.01 -3.12 -22.39
CA GLN A 163 9.73 -4.45 -22.94
C GLN A 163 9.03 -5.40 -21.97
N ASN A 164 9.09 -5.15 -20.66
CA ASN A 164 8.38 -5.99 -19.67
C ASN A 164 8.06 -5.22 -18.37
N PRO A 165 7.16 -4.23 -18.42
CA PRO A 165 6.76 -3.50 -17.22
C PRO A 165 5.98 -4.43 -16.26
N ASP A 166 6.50 -4.61 -15.05
CA ASP A 166 5.76 -5.27 -13.98
C ASP A 166 4.60 -4.38 -13.52
N LEU A 167 3.44 -4.57 -14.18
CA LEU A 167 2.22 -3.84 -13.90
C LEU A 167 1.79 -3.98 -12.43
N ALA A 168 1.98 -5.15 -11.81
CA ALA A 168 1.56 -5.34 -10.42
C ALA A 168 2.41 -4.49 -9.48
N LEU A 169 3.74 -4.50 -9.67
CA LEU A 169 4.66 -3.66 -8.91
C LEU A 169 4.36 -2.16 -9.10
N ASP A 170 4.12 -1.73 -10.33
CA ASP A 170 3.78 -0.33 -10.63
C ASP A 170 2.48 0.10 -9.93
N LEU A 171 1.44 -0.75 -9.98
CA LEU A 171 0.17 -0.49 -9.31
C LEU A 171 0.33 -0.44 -7.78
N VAL A 172 1.11 -1.34 -7.17
CA VAL A 172 1.35 -1.34 -5.72
C VAL A 172 2.16 -0.13 -5.29
N HIS A 173 3.19 0.26 -6.04
CA HIS A 173 3.94 1.50 -5.79
C HIS A 173 3.02 2.72 -5.83
N CYS A 174 2.19 2.83 -6.88
CA CYS A 174 1.25 3.94 -7.00
C CYS A 174 0.19 3.92 -5.90
N GLY A 175 -0.32 2.75 -5.54
CA GLY A 175 -1.24 2.59 -4.42
C GLY A 175 -0.63 3.10 -3.11
N HIS A 176 0.64 2.81 -2.86
CA HIS A 176 1.35 3.29 -1.68
C HIS A 176 1.52 4.80 -1.70
N VAL A 177 1.92 5.38 -2.84
CA VAL A 177 2.06 6.83 -3.01
C VAL A 177 0.71 7.54 -2.80
N LEU A 178 -0.37 7.05 -3.40
CA LEU A 178 -1.69 7.67 -3.33
C LEU A 178 -2.30 7.55 -1.93
N ALA A 179 -2.19 6.39 -1.27
CA ALA A 179 -2.60 6.23 0.12
C ALA A 179 -1.80 7.15 1.05
N THR A 180 -0.51 7.32 0.76
CA THR A 180 0.39 8.20 1.51
C THR A 180 0.00 9.67 1.34
N MET A 181 -0.25 10.11 0.11
CA MET A 181 -0.70 11.47 -0.22
C MET A 181 -2.09 11.79 0.33
N ALA A 182 -2.98 10.79 0.41
CA ALA A 182 -4.29 10.92 1.04
C ALA A 182 -4.22 10.99 2.58
N GLY A 183 -3.05 10.78 3.19
CA GLY A 183 -2.85 10.88 4.63
C GLY A 183 -3.46 9.73 5.44
N ILE A 184 -3.69 8.57 4.81
CA ILE A 184 -4.42 7.47 5.43
C ILE A 184 -3.46 6.59 6.24
N GLY A 185 -3.67 6.48 7.56
CA GLY A 185 -2.97 5.54 8.45
C GLY A 185 -1.46 5.80 8.59
N GLN A 186 -1.05 7.07 8.57
CA GLN A 186 0.35 7.48 8.54
C GLN A 186 1.00 7.53 9.91
N GLY A 187 2.28 7.15 9.97
CA GLY A 187 3.14 7.28 11.14
C GLY A 187 4.21 8.36 10.93
N ALA A 188 5.32 8.22 11.65
CA ALA A 188 6.50 9.09 11.54
C ALA A 188 7.12 9.10 10.13
N ASP A 189 6.86 8.06 9.35
CA ASP A 189 7.35 7.90 7.99
C ASP A 189 6.64 8.78 6.97
N GLY A 190 5.34 9.06 7.16
CA GLY A 190 4.57 10.06 6.42
C GLY A 190 4.87 10.13 4.91
N LEU A 191 5.29 11.31 4.45
CA LEU A 191 5.68 11.57 3.05
C LEU A 191 7.18 11.30 2.77
N GLY A 192 7.87 10.63 3.68
CA GLY A 192 9.32 10.38 3.63
C GLY A 192 9.78 9.36 2.59
N TYR A 193 8.92 8.96 1.66
CA TYR A 193 9.20 7.98 0.61
C TYR A 193 9.48 8.64 -0.73
N THR A 194 10.24 7.93 -1.57
CA THR A 194 10.53 8.39 -2.94
C THR A 194 9.42 7.94 -3.89
N VAL A 195 9.04 8.84 -4.80
CA VAL A 195 8.08 8.55 -5.87
C VAL A 195 8.85 8.20 -7.15
N CYS A 196 8.66 6.98 -7.66
CA CYS A 196 9.24 6.55 -8.92
C CYS A 196 8.45 7.16 -10.09
N ARG A 197 9.05 8.16 -10.75
CA ARG A 197 8.40 8.89 -11.86
C ARG A 197 8.22 8.02 -13.10
N GLU A 198 9.12 7.07 -13.29
CA GLU A 198 9.09 6.09 -14.36
C GLU A 198 7.83 5.21 -14.25
N CYS A 199 7.49 4.73 -13.05
CA CYS A 199 6.24 4.00 -12.79
C CYS A 199 5.00 4.83 -13.14
N LEU A 200 4.95 6.08 -12.66
CA LEU A 200 3.83 6.99 -12.96
C LEU A 200 3.69 7.22 -14.47
N THR A 201 4.82 7.38 -15.16
CA THR A 201 4.87 7.58 -16.61
C THR A 201 4.40 6.34 -17.37
N ARG A 202 4.84 5.14 -16.97
CA ARG A 202 4.42 3.87 -17.58
C ARG A 202 2.92 3.62 -17.44
N LEU A 203 2.35 3.98 -16.29
CA LEU A 203 0.91 3.89 -16.05
C LEU A 203 0.11 5.02 -16.72
N GLY A 204 0.77 6.07 -17.21
CA GLY A 204 0.11 7.24 -17.79
C GLY A 204 -0.67 8.06 -16.76
N LEU A 205 -0.25 8.04 -15.49
CA LEU A 205 -0.92 8.77 -14.41
C LEU A 205 -0.70 10.29 -14.56
N THR A 206 -1.82 11.01 -14.62
CA THR A 206 -1.86 12.48 -14.60
C THR A 206 -2.25 12.98 -13.21
N GLN A 207 -1.98 14.27 -12.92
CA GLN A 207 -2.42 14.88 -11.66
C GLN A 207 -3.94 14.80 -11.46
N GLU A 208 -4.72 14.92 -12.54
CA GLU A 208 -6.17 14.78 -12.52
C GLU A 208 -6.58 13.36 -12.13
N SER A 209 -6.07 12.34 -12.82
CA SER A 209 -6.38 10.94 -12.48
C SER A 209 -5.95 10.57 -11.06
N MET A 210 -4.81 11.07 -10.58
CA MET A 210 -4.37 10.85 -9.20
C MET A 210 -5.32 11.47 -8.18
N ALA A 211 -5.83 12.68 -8.46
CA ALA A 211 -6.81 13.34 -7.61
C ALA A 211 -8.14 12.56 -7.56
N ASP A 212 -8.63 12.09 -8.70
CA ASP A 212 -9.87 11.31 -8.79
C ASP A 212 -9.75 9.95 -8.09
N ILE A 213 -8.59 9.29 -8.22
CA ILE A 213 -8.30 8.04 -7.50
C ILE A 213 -8.24 8.30 -5.99
N MET A 214 -7.58 9.37 -5.53
CA MET A 214 -7.52 9.70 -4.10
C MET A 214 -8.89 10.02 -3.51
N ALA A 215 -9.73 10.77 -4.24
CA ALA A 215 -11.10 11.03 -3.80
C ALA A 215 -11.90 9.72 -3.66
N SER A 216 -11.82 8.85 -4.67
CA SER A 216 -12.46 7.52 -4.64
C SER A 216 -11.90 6.62 -3.53
N LEU A 217 -10.62 6.76 -3.20
CA LEU A 217 -9.96 6.02 -2.14
C LEU A 217 -10.47 6.42 -0.76
N VAL A 218 -10.61 7.73 -0.50
CA VAL A 218 -11.14 8.23 0.78
C VAL A 218 -12.55 7.69 1.00
N ASP A 219 -13.43 7.82 0.01
CA ASP A 219 -14.80 7.29 0.06
C ASP A 219 -14.81 5.77 0.33
N ALA A 220 -13.96 5.02 -0.35
CA ALA A 220 -13.88 3.56 -0.18
C ALA A 220 -13.38 3.15 1.21
N ILE A 221 -12.43 3.89 1.79
CA ILE A 221 -11.92 3.61 3.13
C ILE A 221 -12.96 3.95 4.19
N GLU A 222 -13.68 5.06 4.06
CA GLU A 222 -14.79 5.39 4.97
C GLU A 222 -15.86 4.29 4.98
N GLU A 223 -16.28 3.80 3.81
CA GLU A 223 -17.25 2.70 3.73
C GLU A 223 -16.73 1.39 4.36
N ILE A 224 -15.44 1.05 4.16
CA ILE A 224 -14.83 -0.12 4.79
C ILE A 224 -14.82 0.02 6.32
N GLU A 225 -14.53 1.20 6.85
CA GLU A 225 -14.52 1.46 8.30
C GLU A 225 -15.91 1.38 8.91
N GLU A 226 -16.94 1.88 8.23
CA GLU A 226 -18.32 1.73 8.66
C GLU A 226 -18.73 0.25 8.75
N ILE A 227 -18.37 -0.55 7.75
CA ILE A 227 -18.66 -2.00 7.74
C ILE A 227 -17.93 -2.71 8.88
N LEU A 228 -16.64 -2.43 9.08
CA LEU A 228 -15.85 -3.04 10.15
C LEU A 228 -16.33 -2.61 11.55
N GLY A 229 -16.81 -1.37 11.69
CA GLY A 229 -17.43 -0.86 12.91
C GLY A 229 -18.73 -1.58 13.27
N GLN A 230 -19.53 -1.93 12.27
CA GLN A 230 -20.78 -2.69 12.48
C GLN A 230 -20.55 -4.15 12.88
N ILE A 231 -19.44 -4.77 12.48
CA ILE A 231 -19.09 -6.16 12.82
C ILE A 231 -18.61 -6.28 14.29
N ARG A 232 -18.18 -5.18 14.90
CA ARG A 232 -17.68 -5.13 16.29
C ARG A 232 -18.76 -4.89 17.36
N GLN A 233 -20.02 -4.62 16.97
CA GLN A 233 -21.17 -4.44 17.87
C GLN A 233 -22.03 -5.71 17.95
#